data_AF-A0A8J8H626-F1
#
_entry.id   AF-A0A8J8H626-F1
#
_cell.length_a   1.000
_cell.length_b   1.000
_cell.length_c   1.000
_cell.angle_alpha   90.00
_cell.angle_beta   90.00
_cell.angle_gamma   90.00
#
_symmetry.space_group_name_H-M   'P 1'
#
loop_
_entity.id
_entity.type
_entity.pdbx_description
1 polymer ?
#
loop_
_entity_poly.entity_id
_entity_poly.type
_entity_poly.pdbx_seq_one_letter_code
_entity_poly.pdbx_strand_id
1 'polypeptide(L)' 'MVADSWGNTANGAPCRQTTWNGGVNQQWRLTATGGGRYQVVNRGTNTALDGMGSTTAGSVCALWTPNTHTNNQWTVLST' A
#
# COMPACT_ATOMS: atom_id res chain seq x y z
N MET A 1 13.19 -4.16 -8.09
CA MET A 1 12.77 -3.78 -6.73
C MET A 1 11.26 -3.89 -6.63
N VAL A 2 10.72 -4.20 -5.46
CA VAL A 2 9.29 -4.37 -5.19
C VAL A 2 8.89 -3.64 -3.91
N ALA A 3 7.62 -3.29 -3.78
CA ALA A 3 7.06 -2.75 -2.54
C ALA A 3 7.02 -3.82 -1.44
N ASP A 4 7.45 -3.45 -0.24
CA ASP A 4 7.65 -4.35 0.88
C ASP A 4 7.19 -3.69 2.19
N SER A 5 6.33 -4.38 2.94
CA SER A 5 5.83 -3.90 4.24
C SER A 5 6.82 -4.06 5.39
N TRP A 6 7.93 -4.74 5.16
CA TRP A 6 8.89 -5.21 6.16
C TRP A 6 8.26 -6.08 7.25
N GLY A 7 7.07 -6.63 7.00
CA GLY A 7 6.27 -7.33 8.01
C GLY A 7 5.70 -6.41 9.10
N ASN A 8 5.75 -5.08 8.92
CA ASN A 8 5.30 -4.12 9.93
C ASN A 8 3.78 -3.86 9.82
N THR A 9 3.08 -4.00 10.94
CA THR A 9 1.62 -3.79 11.06
C THR A 9 1.25 -2.44 11.65
N ALA A 10 2.22 -1.64 12.12
CA ALA A 10 1.97 -0.36 12.74
C ALA A 10 1.51 0.69 11.71
N ASN A 11 0.47 1.44 12.08
CA ASN A 11 0.04 2.60 11.31
C ASN A 11 1.17 3.64 11.23
N GLY A 12 1.47 4.11 10.02
CA GLY A 12 2.56 5.06 9.76
C GLY A 12 3.91 4.41 9.54
N ALA A 13 4.02 3.08 9.60
CA ALA A 13 5.24 2.39 9.19
C ALA A 13 5.51 2.66 7.70
N PRO A 14 6.77 2.95 7.30
CA PRO A 14 7.08 3.24 5.91
C PRO A 14 6.90 1.99 5.03
N CYS A 15 6.28 2.15 3.86
CA CYS A 15 6.39 1.17 2.79
C CYS A 15 7.77 1.30 2.15
N ARG A 16 8.48 0.19 2.00
CA ARG A 16 9.87 0.19 1.52
C ARG A 16 9.95 -0.42 0.14
N GLN A 17 11.08 -0.21 -0.51
CA GLN A 17 11.44 -0.96 -1.71
C GLN A 17 12.61 -1.89 -1.40
N THR A 18 12.53 -3.14 -1.85
CA THR A 18 13.64 -4.09 -1.71
C THR A 18 13.67 -5.07 -2.88
N THR A 19 14.66 -5.95 -2.92
CA THR A 19 14.75 -7.05 -3.89
C THR A 19 13.63 -8.05 -3.65
N TRP A 20 13.02 -8.54 -4.73
CA TRP A 20 12.01 -9.58 -4.65
C TRP A 20 12.60 -10.86 -4.03
N ASN A 21 11.95 -11.38 -3.01
CA ASN A 21 12.30 -12.61 -2.32
C ASN A 21 11.11 -13.58 -2.18
N GLY A 22 9.93 -13.21 -2.69
CA GLY A 22 8.72 -14.06 -2.64
C GLY A 22 7.98 -14.04 -1.32
N GLY A 23 8.46 -13.31 -0.31
CA GLY A 23 7.82 -13.19 1.00
C GLY A 23 6.43 -12.58 0.93
N VAL A 24 5.55 -12.96 1.87
CA VAL A 24 4.17 -12.46 1.92
C VAL A 24 4.08 -10.95 2.19
N ASN A 25 5.12 -10.37 2.79
CA ASN A 25 5.31 -8.93 2.97
C ASN A 25 5.54 -8.18 1.64
N GLN A 26 5.81 -8.87 0.54
CA GLN A 26 5.96 -8.30 -0.80
C GLN A 26 4.77 -8.58 -1.72
N GLN A 27 3.76 -9.30 -1.22
CA GLN A 27 2.59 -9.69 -1.99
C GLN A 27 1.42 -8.78 -1.61
N TRP A 28 0.71 -8.28 -2.62
CA TRP A 28 -0.33 -7.27 -2.45
C TRP A 28 -1.60 -7.67 -3.19
N ARG A 29 -2.76 -7.43 -2.58
CA ARG A 29 -4.08 -7.61 -3.18
C ARG A 29 -4.71 -6.26 -3.46
N LEU A 30 -5.23 -6.09 -4.67
CA LEU A 30 -6.11 -4.98 -5.01
C LEU A 30 -7.53 -5.32 -4.55
N THR A 31 -8.08 -4.53 -3.63
CA THR A 31 -9.45 -4.67 -3.15
C THR A 31 -10.25 -3.48 -3.66
N ALA A 32 -11.22 -3.72 -4.54
CA ALA A 32 -12.01 -2.66 -5.15
C ALA A 32 -12.83 -1.89 -4.08
N THR A 33 -12.78 -0.57 -4.12
CA THR A 33 -13.59 0.32 -3.26
C THR A 33 -14.73 1.00 -4.01
N GLY A 34 -14.89 0.69 -5.31
CA GLY A 34 -15.84 1.32 -6.21
C GLY A 34 -15.22 2.47 -7.03
N GLY A 35 -15.90 2.88 -8.10
CA GLY A 35 -15.47 4.02 -8.94
C GLY A 35 -14.08 3.86 -9.58
N GLY A 36 -13.64 2.63 -9.84
CA GLY A 36 -12.32 2.34 -10.41
C GLY A 36 -11.15 2.52 -9.43
N ARG A 37 -11.41 2.63 -8.13
CA ARG A 37 -10.39 2.74 -7.08
C ARG A 37 -10.21 1.44 -6.32
N TYR A 38 -9.03 1.28 -5.73
CA TYR A 38 -8.61 0.10 -5.01
C TYR A 38 -7.87 0.47 -3.72
N GLN A 39 -8.07 -0.29 -2.66
CA GLN A 39 -7.09 -0.43 -1.60
C GLN A 39 -6.01 -1.42 -2.07
N VAL A 40 -4.74 -1.10 -1.82
CA VAL A 40 -3.59 -1.97 -2.10
C VAL A 40 -3.15 -2.60 -0.77
N VAL A 41 -3.64 -3.81 -0.49
CA VAL A 41 -3.53 -4.45 0.84
C VAL A 41 -2.43 -5.50 0.84
N ASN A 42 -1.51 -5.42 1.79
CA ASN A 42 -0.43 -6.38 1.97
C ASN A 42 -0.97 -7.73 2.46
N ARG A 43 -0.52 -8.83 1.86
CA ARG A 43 -0.94 -10.19 2.25
C ARG A 43 -0.42 -10.57 3.65
N GLY A 44 0.79 -10.17 4.00
CA GLY A 44 1.43 -10.54 5.26
C GLY A 44 0.91 -9.77 6.47
N THR A 45 0.69 -8.46 6.32
CA THR A 45 0.37 -7.57 7.45
C THR A 45 -1.10 -7.14 7.50
N ASN A 46 -1.88 -7.38 6.44
CA ASN A 46 -3.23 -6.84 6.25
C ASN A 46 -3.34 -5.31 6.30
N THR A 47 -2.21 -4.59 6.24
CA THR A 47 -2.19 -3.13 6.12
C THR A 47 -2.27 -2.71 4.65
N ALA A 48 -2.86 -1.55 4.39
CA ALA A 48 -2.96 -0.93 3.08
C ALA A 48 -1.85 0.10 2.85
N LEU A 49 -1.45 0.25 1.58
CA LEU A 49 -0.62 1.38 1.14
C LEU A 49 -1.38 2.70 1.36
N ASP A 50 -0.74 3.64 2.04
CA ASP A 50 -1.34 4.91 2.44
C ASP A 50 -0.45 6.10 2.06
N GLY A 51 -1.02 7.11 1.42
CA GLY A 51 -0.29 8.33 1.01
C GLY A 51 -0.06 9.35 2.14
N MET A 52 -0.52 9.07 3.37
CA MET A 52 -0.49 9.95 4.54
C MET A 52 -1.11 11.33 4.32
N GLY A 53 -2.01 11.46 3.34
CA GLY A 53 -2.59 12.74 2.93
C GLY A 53 -1.61 13.65 2.17
N SER A 54 -0.40 13.19 1.85
CA SER A 54 0.56 13.97 1.06
C SER A 54 0.14 14.05 -0.40
N THR A 55 0.27 15.24 -1.00
CA THR A 55 -0.05 15.51 -2.41
C THR A 55 1.18 15.84 -3.24
N THR A 56 2.35 15.97 -2.62
CA THR A 56 3.61 16.24 -3.31
C THR A 56 4.08 14.98 -4.02
N ALA A 57 4.32 15.06 -5.33
CA ALA A 57 4.86 13.95 -6.12
C ALA A 57 6.19 13.45 -5.54
N GLY A 58 6.34 12.12 -5.45
CA GLY A 58 7.52 11.49 -4.85
C GLY A 58 7.50 11.39 -3.32
N SER A 59 6.42 11.82 -2.66
CA SER A 59 6.26 11.58 -1.21
C SER A 59 6.29 10.10 -0.86
N VAL A 60 6.82 9.79 0.32
CA VAL A 60 6.84 8.43 0.87
C VAL A 60 5.41 7.95 1.13
N CYS A 61 5.13 6.70 0.78
CA CYS A 61 3.92 6.00 1.21
C CYS A 61 4.19 5.23 2.51
N ALA A 62 3.18 5.14 3.36
CA ALA A 62 3.19 4.36 4.59
C ALA A 62 2.24 3.16 4.49
N LEU A 63 2.15 2.43 5.59
CA LEU A 63 1.21 1.37 5.85
C LEU A 63 0.19 1.86 6.84
N TRP A 64 -1.09 1.55 6.60
CA TRP A 64 -2.16 1.88 7.52
C TRP A 64 -3.21 0.78 7.55
N THR A 65 -3.97 0.72 8.63
CA THR A 65 -5.18 -0.10 8.67
C THR A 65 -6.11 0.32 7.52
N PRO A 66 -6.57 -0.62 6.66
CA PRO A 66 -7.43 -0.30 5.53
C PRO A 66 -8.67 0.49 5.98
N ASN A 67 -8.93 1.61 5.33
CA ASN A 67 -10.05 2.51 5.67
C ASN A 67 -10.60 3.21 4.42
N THR A 68 -11.67 4.00 4.60
CA THR A 68 -12.38 4.66 3.48
C THR A 68 -11.82 6.03 3.10
N HIS A 69 -10.78 6.53 3.77
CA HIS A 69 -10.17 7.80 3.40
C HIS A 69 -9.46 7.71 2.04
N THR A 70 -9.40 8.84 1.34
CA THR A 70 -8.87 8.91 -0.04
C THR A 70 -7.38 8.60 -0.13
N ASN A 71 -6.61 8.88 0.92
CA ASN A 71 -5.19 8.51 1.01
C ASN A 71 -4.96 6.99 1.11
N ASN A 72 -6.02 6.19 1.30
CA ASN A 72 -5.98 4.73 1.30
C ASN A 72 -6.54 4.12 0.00
N GLN A 73 -6.91 4.96 -0.99
CA GLN A 73 -7.56 4.55 -2.23
C GLN A 73 -6.78 5.00 -3.47
N TRP A 74 -6.40 4.04 -4.30
CA TRP A 74 -5.53 4.24 -5.45
C TRP A 74 -6.25 3.90 -6.75
N THR A 75 -5.97 4.65 -7.81
CA THR A 75 -6.26 4.21 -9.17
C THR A 75 -5.12 3.31 -9.64
N VAL A 76 -5.46 2.24 -10.35
CA VAL A 76 -4.49 1.34 -10.97
C VAL A 76 -4.76 1.39 -12.47
N LEU A 77 -3.80 1.93 -13.21
CA LEU A 77 -3.88 2.04 -14.66
C LEU A 77 -3.12 0.87 -15.28
N SER A 78 -3.77 0.14 -16.19
CA SER A 78 -3.07 -0.77 -17.10
C SER A 78 -2.51 0.06 -18.25
N THR A 79 -1.20 0.01 -18.44
CA THR A 79 -0.51 0.57 -19.62
C THR A 79 -0.31 -0.50 -20.67
#